data_AF-A0A7K5FWG5-F1
#
_entry.id   AF-A0A7K5FWG5-F1
#
_cell.length_a   1.000
_cell.length_b   1.000
_cell.length_c   1.000
_cell.angle_alpha   90.00
_cell.angle_beta   90.00
_cell.angle_gamma   90.00
#
_symmetry.space_group_name_H-M   'P 1'
#
loop_
_entity.id
_entity.type
_entity.pdbx_description
1 polymer ?
#
loop_
_entity_poly.entity_id
_entity_poly.type
_entity_poly.pdbx_seq_one_letter_code
_entity_poly.pdbx_strand_id
1 'polypeptide(L)'
;NEAGAKWSTFYEEASRNASSFPLSSIQDALTRLQIQALQDRGSSVLSPEKYSRLSAVLNTMSTIYSTGTVCKITEPSECLVLEPGLDTIMANSTDYHERLWAWEGWRAGVGRMMRPLYEEYVELKNEVAKLNSYSDYGDYWRANYEADYPEEYKYSRNQLVRDVEKTFEQIKPLHQQLHAYVRHQLEQVYGPELISSTGCLPAHLLGDMWGRFWTNLYALTVPYPSKPTIDVTSAMVQKQWDAVRIFKAAEAFFTSIGLDAMTEGFWNNSMLTEPADGRKVVCHPTAWDLGKNDYRIKMCTKVTMDDFLTAHHEMGHIEYDMAYSVQPYLLRDGANEGFHEAVGEIMSLSAATPQHLKSLDLLEPTFQEDEETEINFLLKQALTIVGTMPFTYMLEKWRWMVFSGQITKQEWTKRWWEM
;
A
#
# COMPACT_ATOMS: atom_id res chain seq x y z
N ASN A 1 -9.86 -21.40 -3.35
CA ASN A 1 -8.97 -22.51 -3.80
C ASN A 1 -9.48 -23.19 -5.07
N GLU A 2 -10.66 -23.83 -5.10
CA GLU A 2 -11.12 -24.55 -6.31
C GLU A 2 -11.31 -23.64 -7.53
N ALA A 3 -12.02 -22.51 -7.39
CA ALA A 3 -12.24 -21.56 -8.49
C ALA A 3 -10.91 -20.99 -9.04
N GLY A 4 -9.99 -20.64 -8.14
CA GLY A 4 -8.64 -20.18 -8.52
C GLY A 4 -7.86 -21.23 -9.31
N ALA A 5 -7.92 -22.50 -8.90
CA ALA A 5 -7.26 -23.59 -9.64
C ALA A 5 -7.84 -23.79 -11.05
N LYS A 6 -9.17 -23.67 -11.20
CA LYS A 6 -9.83 -23.70 -12.52
C LYS A 6 -9.36 -22.56 -13.42
N TRP A 7 -9.30 -21.34 -12.87
CA TRP A 7 -8.76 -20.18 -13.59
C TRP A 7 -7.30 -20.38 -14.01
N SER A 8 -6.43 -20.81 -13.09
CA SER A 8 -5.01 -21.05 -13.40
C SER A 8 -4.83 -22.11 -14.49
N THR A 9 -5.64 -23.18 -14.48
CA THR A 9 -5.58 -24.23 -15.51
C THR A 9 -5.99 -23.69 -16.88
N PHE A 10 -7.09 -22.92 -16.95
CA PHE A 10 -7.53 -22.26 -18.17
C PHE A 10 -6.47 -21.30 -18.71
N TYR A 11 -5.91 -20.44 -17.84
CA TYR A 11 -4.91 -19.46 -18.24
C TYR A 11 -3.64 -20.13 -18.73
N GLU A 12 -3.22 -21.24 -18.11
CA GLU A 12 -2.07 -22.01 -18.58
C GLU A 12 -2.28 -22.58 -19.99
N GLU A 13 -3.46 -23.15 -20.27
CA GLU A 13 -3.79 -23.66 -21.61
C GLU A 13 -3.79 -22.53 -22.64
N ALA A 14 -4.41 -21.40 -22.32
CA ALA A 14 -4.42 -20.22 -23.17
C ALA A 14 -3.00 -19.68 -23.43
N SER A 15 -2.15 -19.64 -22.40
CA SER A 15 -0.75 -19.19 -22.48
C SER A 15 0.12 -20.12 -23.33
N ARG A 16 -0.06 -21.44 -23.22
CA ARG A 16 0.63 -22.41 -24.08
C ARG A 16 0.24 -22.23 -25.54
N ASN A 17 -1.04 -22.02 -25.82
CA ASN A 17 -1.51 -21.73 -27.18
C ASN A 17 -0.95 -20.41 -27.70
N ALA A 18 -0.94 -19.36 -26.87
CA ALA A 18 -0.41 -18.04 -27.19
C ALA A 18 1.10 -18.07 -27.52
N SER A 19 1.85 -18.95 -26.86
CA SER A 19 3.29 -19.14 -27.07
C SER A 19 3.68 -19.62 -28.48
N SER A 20 2.72 -20.13 -29.25
CA SER A 20 2.94 -20.51 -30.66
C SER A 20 2.98 -19.32 -31.63
N PHE A 21 2.58 -18.11 -31.18
CA PHE A 21 2.54 -16.91 -32.00
C PHE A 21 3.78 -16.01 -31.73
N PRO A 22 4.71 -15.88 -32.69
CA PRO A 22 5.86 -15.00 -32.51
C PRO A 22 5.43 -13.52 -32.43
N LEU A 23 5.78 -12.81 -31.36
CA LEU A 23 5.38 -11.40 -31.18
C LEU A 23 5.87 -10.49 -32.32
N SER A 24 7.00 -10.82 -32.94
CA SER A 24 7.57 -10.06 -34.06
C SER A 24 6.76 -10.14 -35.36
N SER A 25 5.88 -11.12 -35.52
CA SER A 25 5.01 -11.25 -36.69
C SER A 25 3.67 -10.53 -36.54
N ILE A 26 3.34 -10.05 -35.33
CA ILE A 26 2.09 -9.35 -35.04
C ILE A 26 2.29 -7.85 -35.26
N GLN A 27 1.61 -7.32 -36.29
CA GLN A 27 1.70 -5.90 -36.68
C GLN A 27 0.80 -4.99 -35.83
N ASP A 28 -0.38 -5.49 -35.45
CA ASP A 28 -1.31 -4.73 -34.61
C ASP A 28 -0.80 -4.65 -33.17
N ALA A 29 -0.58 -3.43 -32.68
CA ALA A 29 0.06 -3.18 -31.39
C ALA A 29 -0.77 -3.70 -30.21
N LEU A 30 -2.10 -3.53 -30.25
CA LEU A 30 -2.99 -3.97 -29.18
C LEU A 30 -3.10 -5.49 -29.13
N THR A 31 -3.16 -6.16 -30.28
CA THR A 31 -3.12 -7.62 -30.37
C THR A 31 -1.78 -8.14 -29.86
N ARG A 32 -0.67 -7.49 -30.25
CA ARG A 32 0.66 -7.87 -29.78
C ARG A 32 0.77 -7.79 -28.26
N LEU A 33 0.28 -6.71 -27.64
CA LEU A 33 0.30 -6.53 -26.19
C LEU A 33 -0.52 -7.61 -25.47
N GLN A 34 -1.71 -7.94 -25.97
CA GLN A 34 -2.53 -9.01 -25.42
C GLN A 34 -1.85 -10.38 -25.50
N ILE A 35 -1.24 -10.71 -26.65
CA ILE A 35 -0.50 -11.97 -26.81
C ILE A 35 0.73 -11.99 -25.92
N GLN A 36 1.44 -10.87 -25.77
CA GLN A 36 2.59 -10.76 -24.86
C GLN A 36 2.19 -11.02 -23.41
N ALA A 37 1.11 -10.39 -22.93
CA ALA A 37 0.59 -10.62 -21.58
C ALA A 37 0.16 -12.10 -21.37
N LEU A 38 -0.46 -12.69 -22.38
CA LEU A 38 -0.89 -14.09 -22.32
C LEU A 38 0.27 -15.10 -22.37
N GLN A 39 1.41 -14.74 -22.98
CA GLN A 39 2.62 -15.57 -23.02
C GLN A 39 3.35 -15.67 -21.69
N ASP A 40 3.10 -14.75 -20.74
CA ASP A 40 3.60 -14.91 -19.37
C ASP A 40 2.84 -16.05 -18.67
N ARG A 41 3.55 -17.13 -18.33
CA ARG A 41 2.98 -18.28 -17.64
C ARG A 41 2.89 -18.06 -16.13
N GLY A 42 3.53 -17.02 -15.62
CA GLY A 42 3.62 -16.74 -14.19
C GLY A 42 4.12 -17.97 -13.43
N SER A 43 3.47 -18.29 -12.31
CA SER A 43 3.89 -19.42 -11.45
C SER A 43 3.54 -20.81 -12.00
N SER A 44 2.67 -20.93 -13.03
CA SER A 44 2.26 -22.23 -13.60
C SER A 44 3.38 -22.94 -14.36
N VAL A 45 4.49 -22.25 -14.63
CA VAL A 45 5.68 -22.83 -15.25
C VAL A 45 6.41 -23.83 -14.34
N LEU A 46 6.14 -23.81 -13.03
CA LEU A 46 6.71 -24.75 -12.07
C LEU A 46 6.12 -26.17 -12.23
N SER A 47 6.84 -27.18 -11.72
CA SER A 47 6.26 -28.51 -11.57
C SER A 47 5.06 -28.47 -10.62
N PRO A 48 4.08 -29.39 -10.74
CA PRO A 48 2.92 -29.43 -9.85
C PRO A 48 3.29 -29.47 -8.35
N GLU A 49 4.37 -30.18 -8.00
CA GLU A 49 4.86 -30.26 -6.62
C GLU A 49 5.38 -28.91 -6.13
N LYS A 50 6.21 -28.23 -6.93
CA LYS A 50 6.77 -26.91 -6.59
C LYS A 50 5.70 -25.82 -6.57
N TYR A 51 4.75 -25.85 -7.49
CA TYR A 51 3.60 -24.93 -7.52
C TYR A 51 2.73 -25.07 -6.25
N SER A 52 2.42 -26.32 -5.88
CA SER A 52 1.70 -26.62 -4.64
C SER A 52 2.48 -26.15 -3.40
N ARG A 53 3.80 -26.37 -3.40
CA ARG A 53 4.67 -25.91 -2.30
C ARG A 53 4.70 -24.38 -2.19
N LEU A 54 4.87 -23.66 -3.29
CA LEU A 54 4.83 -22.18 -3.32
C LEU A 54 3.49 -21.65 -2.79
N SER A 55 2.38 -22.25 -3.23
CA SER A 55 1.04 -21.90 -2.75
C SER A 55 0.87 -22.13 -1.24
N ALA A 56 1.38 -23.24 -0.72
CA ALA A 56 1.37 -23.53 0.71
C ALA A 56 2.22 -22.54 1.51
N VAL A 57 3.42 -22.18 1.02
CA VAL A 57 4.31 -21.19 1.64
C VAL A 57 3.61 -19.82 1.72
N LEU A 58 3.02 -19.35 0.61
CA LEU A 58 2.28 -18.08 0.57
C LEU A 58 1.08 -18.05 1.54
N ASN A 59 0.25 -19.09 1.52
CA ASN A 59 -0.90 -19.20 2.42
C ASN A 59 -0.47 -19.24 3.89
N THR A 60 0.62 -19.95 4.19
CA THR A 60 1.16 -20.03 5.56
C THR A 60 1.68 -18.67 6.02
N MET A 61 2.45 -17.95 5.20
CA MET A 61 2.90 -16.59 5.53
C MET A 61 1.72 -15.63 5.74
N SER A 62 0.71 -15.68 4.86
CA SER A 62 -0.50 -14.87 5.00
C SER A 62 -1.26 -15.17 6.28
N THR A 63 -1.41 -16.46 6.63
CA THR A 63 -2.08 -16.87 7.87
C THR A 63 -1.31 -16.37 9.09
N ILE A 64 0.00 -16.63 9.13
CA ILE A 64 0.89 -16.18 10.22
C ILE A 64 0.81 -14.67 10.42
N TYR A 65 0.78 -13.88 9.34
CA TYR A 65 0.63 -12.43 9.44
C TYR A 65 -0.73 -12.03 10.01
N SER A 66 -1.82 -12.62 9.51
CA SER A 66 -3.19 -12.24 9.92
C SER A 66 -3.60 -12.72 11.31
N THR A 67 -3.04 -13.84 11.79
CA THR A 67 -3.44 -14.46 13.07
C THR A 67 -2.33 -14.47 14.11
N GLY A 68 -1.14 -13.96 13.77
CA GLY A 68 -0.02 -13.86 14.71
C GLY A 68 -0.38 -12.96 15.88
N THR A 69 0.06 -13.33 17.09
CA THR A 69 -0.23 -12.59 18.31
C THR A 69 1.02 -12.32 19.13
N VAL A 70 1.01 -11.21 19.86
CA VAL A 70 2.04 -10.85 20.84
C VAL A 70 1.37 -10.74 22.22
N CYS A 71 1.88 -11.48 23.20
CA CYS A 71 1.32 -11.50 24.55
C CYS A 71 2.11 -10.58 25.50
N LYS A 72 1.42 -9.94 26.44
CA LYS A 72 2.07 -9.10 27.46
C LYS A 72 2.93 -9.96 28.38
N ILE A 73 4.07 -9.41 28.81
CA ILE A 73 5.00 -10.11 29.70
C ILE A 73 4.40 -10.28 31.10
N THR A 74 3.67 -9.27 31.58
CA THR A 74 3.05 -9.26 32.91
C THR A 74 1.80 -10.13 32.97
N GLU A 75 1.10 -10.29 31.85
CA GLU A 75 -0.15 -11.06 31.75
C GLU A 75 -0.14 -11.92 30.47
N PRO A 76 0.44 -13.13 30.52
CA PRO A 76 0.58 -13.99 29.34
C PRO A 76 -0.74 -14.43 28.69
N SER A 77 -1.87 -14.25 29.38
CA SER A 77 -3.21 -14.49 28.85
C SER A 77 -3.72 -13.37 27.95
N GLU A 78 -3.14 -12.17 28.02
CA GLU A 78 -3.50 -11.02 27.19
C GLU A 78 -2.61 -10.97 25.95
N CYS A 79 -3.13 -11.45 24.82
CA CYS A 79 -2.44 -11.48 23.54
C CYS A 79 -3.15 -10.62 22.51
N LEU A 80 -2.39 -9.78 21.81
CA LEU A 80 -2.90 -8.87 20.79
C LEU A 80 -2.49 -9.36 19.41
N VAL A 81 -3.43 -9.33 18.46
CA VAL A 81 -3.14 -9.46 17.03
C VAL A 81 -2.59 -8.15 16.48
N LEU A 82 -2.09 -8.15 15.24
CA LEU A 82 -1.65 -6.93 14.58
C LEU A 82 -2.81 -5.93 14.43
N GLU A 83 -3.92 -6.37 13.83
CA GLU A 83 -5.11 -5.56 13.56
C GLU A 83 -6.39 -6.32 14.01
N PRO A 84 -7.23 -5.72 14.88
CA PRO A 84 -6.95 -4.58 15.75
C PRO A 84 -6.16 -5.00 16.99
N GLY A 85 -5.22 -4.17 17.44
CA GLY A 85 -4.47 -4.39 18.67
C GLY A 85 -3.15 -3.64 18.66
N LEU A 86 -2.11 -4.28 18.12
CA LEU A 86 -0.77 -3.69 18.06
C LEU A 86 -0.72 -2.44 17.17
N ASP A 87 -1.50 -2.40 16.10
CA ASP A 87 -1.67 -1.22 15.24
C ASP A 87 -2.10 0.02 16.04
N THR A 88 -3.05 -0.14 16.97
CA THR A 88 -3.62 0.93 17.79
C THR A 88 -2.59 1.46 18.79
N ILE A 89 -1.78 0.57 19.37
CA ILE A 89 -0.67 0.93 20.27
C ILE A 89 0.38 1.72 19.48
N MET A 90 0.80 1.20 18.33
CA MET A 90 1.81 1.85 17.50
C MET A 90 1.33 3.18 16.89
N ALA A 91 0.02 3.35 16.71
CA ALA A 91 -0.56 4.62 16.25
C ALA A 91 -0.65 5.68 17.37
N ASN A 92 -1.08 5.29 18.58
CA ASN A 92 -1.53 6.26 19.58
C ASN A 92 -0.65 6.37 20.83
N SER A 93 0.08 5.31 21.20
CA SER A 93 0.86 5.32 22.45
C SER A 93 2.03 6.28 22.36
N THR A 94 2.25 7.05 23.42
CA THR A 94 3.44 7.89 23.64
C THR A 94 4.41 7.27 24.65
N ASP A 95 4.14 6.07 25.17
CA ASP A 95 5.05 5.36 26.07
C ASP A 95 6.14 4.65 25.25
N TYR A 96 7.41 5.00 25.50
CA TYR A 96 8.55 4.43 24.79
C TYR A 96 8.63 2.90 24.92
N HIS A 97 8.44 2.37 26.13
CA HIS A 97 8.61 0.96 26.44
C HIS A 97 7.43 0.11 25.96
N GLU A 98 6.21 0.65 26.00
CA GLU A 98 5.04 -0.02 25.42
C GLU A 98 5.19 -0.20 23.91
N ARG A 99 5.62 0.86 23.20
CA ARG A 99 5.90 0.79 21.76
C ARG A 99 7.04 -0.17 21.44
N LEU A 100 8.11 -0.15 22.24
CA LEU A 100 9.23 -1.07 22.07
C LEU A 100 8.80 -2.54 22.26
N TRP A 101 7.97 -2.83 23.27
CA TRP A 101 7.41 -4.16 23.49
C TRP A 101 6.60 -4.64 22.29
N ALA A 102 5.68 -3.81 21.78
CA ALA A 102 4.85 -4.16 20.63
C ALA A 102 5.71 -4.41 19.37
N TRP A 103 6.67 -3.51 19.12
CA TRP A 103 7.53 -3.54 17.94
C TRP A 103 8.48 -4.75 17.91
N GLU A 104 9.16 -5.01 19.03
CA GLU A 104 10.10 -6.13 19.16
C GLU A 104 9.33 -7.44 19.27
N GLY A 105 8.25 -7.46 20.05
CA GLY A 105 7.40 -8.64 20.23
C GLY A 105 6.85 -9.16 18.90
N TRP A 106 6.40 -8.26 18.01
CA TRP A 106 5.93 -8.65 16.68
C TRP A 106 7.05 -9.28 15.83
N ARG A 107 8.23 -8.66 15.82
CA ARG A 107 9.39 -9.13 15.04
C ARG A 107 9.96 -10.45 15.57
N ALA A 108 10.04 -10.59 16.89
CA ALA A 108 10.55 -11.78 17.54
C ALA A 108 9.55 -12.96 17.48
N GLY A 109 8.26 -12.70 17.68
CA GLY A 109 7.21 -13.72 17.64
C GLY A 109 6.86 -14.14 16.22
N VAL A 110 6.42 -13.19 15.40
CA VAL A 110 5.89 -13.46 14.05
C VAL A 110 7.01 -13.46 13.00
N GLY A 111 7.90 -12.46 13.04
CA GLY A 111 8.97 -12.32 12.05
C GLY A 111 9.91 -13.54 12.00
N ARG A 112 10.24 -14.16 13.14
CA ARG A 112 11.06 -15.39 13.17
C ARG A 112 10.39 -16.58 12.50
N MET A 113 9.06 -16.70 12.61
CA MET A 113 8.30 -17.77 11.94
C MET A 113 8.27 -17.56 10.42
N MET A 114 8.26 -16.31 9.95
CA MET A 114 8.28 -15.98 8.53
C MET A 114 9.63 -16.27 7.87
N ARG A 115 10.74 -16.18 8.61
CA ARG A 115 12.10 -16.27 8.06
C ARG A 115 12.34 -17.51 7.17
N PRO A 116 12.13 -18.77 7.63
CA PRO A 116 12.37 -19.94 6.79
C PRO A 116 11.41 -20.01 5.58
N LEU A 117 10.17 -19.53 5.74
CA LEU A 117 9.20 -19.48 4.65
C LEU A 117 9.62 -18.48 3.57
N TYR A 118 10.15 -17.32 3.97
CA TYR A 118 10.61 -16.30 3.04
C TYR A 118 11.86 -16.74 2.28
N GLU A 119 12.76 -17.51 2.91
CA GLU A 119 13.90 -18.12 2.22
C GLU A 119 13.47 -19.08 1.10
N GLU A 120 12.51 -19.96 1.37
CA GLU A 120 11.96 -20.87 0.37
C GLU A 120 11.15 -20.13 -0.70
N TYR A 121 10.40 -19.10 -0.31
CA TYR A 121 9.67 -18.24 -1.23
C TYR A 121 10.59 -17.57 -2.25
N VAL A 122 11.72 -17.00 -1.82
CA VAL A 122 12.70 -16.36 -2.71
C VAL A 122 13.27 -17.37 -3.70
N GLU A 123 13.59 -18.58 -3.27
CA GLU A 123 14.10 -19.64 -4.15
C GLU A 123 13.08 -20.04 -5.22
N LEU A 124 11.84 -20.35 -4.81
CA LEU A 124 10.77 -20.77 -5.72
C LEU A 124 10.39 -19.64 -6.69
N LYS A 125 10.33 -18.39 -6.22
CA LYS A 125 10.00 -17.24 -7.08
C LYS A 125 11.11 -16.88 -8.06
N ASN A 126 12.38 -17.02 -7.66
CA ASN A 126 13.49 -16.88 -8.61
C ASN A 126 13.50 -17.99 -9.66
N GLU A 127 13.10 -19.22 -9.32
CA GLU A 127 12.92 -20.28 -10.30
C GLU A 127 11.80 -19.93 -11.29
N VAL A 128 10.65 -19.44 -10.81
CA VAL A 128 9.56 -18.93 -11.68
C VAL A 128 10.07 -17.87 -12.65
N ALA A 129 10.80 -16.87 -12.15
CA ALA A 129 11.31 -15.78 -12.97
C ALA A 129 12.25 -16.29 -14.08
N LYS A 130 13.20 -17.16 -13.73
CA LYS A 130 14.16 -17.74 -14.68
C LYS A 130 13.48 -18.61 -15.75
N LEU A 131 12.47 -19.38 -15.36
CA LEU A 131 11.69 -20.19 -16.30
C LEU A 131 10.83 -19.33 -17.25
N ASN A 132 10.49 -18.11 -16.85
CA ASN A 132 9.87 -17.09 -17.71
C ASN A 132 10.88 -16.15 -18.37
N SER A 133 12.17 -16.51 -18.43
CA SER A 133 13.25 -15.75 -19.11
C SER A 133 13.62 -14.40 -18.47
N TYR A 134 13.38 -14.22 -17.18
CA TYR A 134 13.87 -13.08 -16.38
C TYR A 134 15.12 -13.46 -15.58
N SER A 135 15.95 -12.48 -15.18
CA SER A 135 17.18 -12.78 -14.42
C SER A 135 16.91 -13.30 -13.01
N ASP A 136 15.90 -12.72 -12.37
CA ASP A 136 15.46 -12.94 -11.00
C ASP A 136 14.04 -12.39 -10.82
N TYR A 137 13.43 -12.63 -9.66
CA TYR A 137 12.06 -12.20 -9.43
C TYR A 137 11.88 -10.68 -9.29
N GLY A 138 12.96 -9.94 -8.99
CA GLY A 138 12.93 -8.49 -9.07
C GLY A 138 12.85 -8.01 -10.52
N ASP A 139 13.59 -8.64 -11.44
CA ASP A 139 13.47 -8.36 -12.88
C ASP A 139 12.08 -8.69 -13.43
N TYR A 140 11.47 -9.78 -12.96
CA TYR A 140 10.07 -10.11 -13.28
C TYR A 140 9.09 -8.99 -12.88
N TRP A 141 9.22 -8.42 -11.67
CA TRP A 141 8.34 -7.31 -11.26
C TRP A 141 8.55 -6.04 -12.06
N ARG A 142 9.81 -5.66 -12.31
CA ARG A 142 10.12 -4.43 -13.06
C ARG A 142 9.63 -4.48 -14.51
N ALA A 143 9.26 -5.66 -15.01
CA ALA A 143 8.63 -5.84 -16.32
C ALA A 143 7.29 -5.11 -16.46
N ASN A 144 6.61 -4.78 -15.36
CA ASN A 144 5.38 -3.98 -15.42
C ASN A 144 5.60 -2.57 -16.01
N TYR A 145 6.82 -2.02 -15.89
CA TYR A 145 7.21 -0.75 -16.50
C TYR A 145 7.87 -0.92 -17.87
N GLU A 146 8.11 -2.14 -18.32
CA GLU A 146 8.76 -2.39 -19.60
C GLU A 146 7.82 -2.05 -20.75
N ALA A 147 8.30 -1.19 -21.63
CA ALA A 147 7.64 -0.88 -22.88
C ALA A 147 8.63 -1.16 -24.01
N ASP A 148 8.35 -2.15 -24.85
CA ASP A 148 9.20 -2.51 -25.99
C ASP A 148 8.69 -1.93 -27.32
N TYR A 149 7.49 -1.36 -27.31
CA TYR A 149 6.82 -0.79 -28.46
C TYR A 149 5.81 0.30 -28.03
N PRO A 150 5.65 1.39 -28.81
CA PRO A 150 6.42 1.74 -30.00
C PRO A 150 7.83 2.26 -29.65
N GLU A 151 8.71 2.36 -30.65
CA GLU A 151 10.15 2.63 -30.46
C GLU A 151 10.42 3.90 -29.65
N GLU A 152 9.61 4.94 -29.87
CA GLU A 152 9.70 6.25 -29.22
C GLU A 152 9.40 6.23 -27.72
N TYR A 153 8.67 5.21 -27.23
CA TYR A 153 8.26 5.08 -25.83
C TYR A 153 8.96 3.92 -25.13
N LYS A 154 10.07 3.42 -25.69
CA LYS A 154 10.79 2.31 -25.10
C LYS A 154 11.27 2.61 -23.69
N TYR A 155 10.96 1.69 -22.77
CA TYR A 155 11.38 1.76 -21.39
C TYR A 155 11.87 0.39 -20.92
N SER A 156 13.10 0.34 -20.41
CA SER A 156 13.71 -0.94 -19.98
C SER A 156 13.55 -1.14 -18.47
N ARG A 157 13.48 -2.40 -18.05
CA ARG A 157 13.40 -2.78 -16.62
C ARG A 157 14.53 -2.21 -15.76
N ASN A 158 15.73 -2.06 -16.34
CA ASN A 158 16.88 -1.44 -15.66
C ASN A 158 16.85 0.09 -15.66
N GLN A 159 16.09 0.71 -16.58
CA GLN A 159 15.87 2.15 -16.57
C GLN A 159 15.07 2.56 -15.34
N LEU A 160 14.09 1.73 -14.92
CA LEU A 160 13.33 1.94 -13.68
C LEU A 160 14.23 2.14 -12.46
N VAL A 161 15.20 1.24 -12.26
CA VAL A 161 16.13 1.31 -11.12
C VAL A 161 16.90 2.63 -11.13
N ARG A 162 17.40 3.05 -12.31
CA ARG A 162 18.15 4.31 -12.46
C ARG A 162 17.29 5.54 -12.18
N ASP A 163 16.07 5.55 -12.70
CA ASP A 163 15.17 6.70 -12.54
C ASP A 163 14.67 6.82 -11.09
N VAL A 164 14.37 5.71 -10.43
CA VAL A 164 14.02 5.68 -9.00
C VAL A 164 15.18 6.20 -8.16
N GLU A 165 16.40 5.72 -8.37
CA GLU A 165 17.58 6.18 -7.62
C GLU A 165 17.86 7.67 -7.85
N LYS A 166 17.76 8.14 -9.10
CA LYS A 166 17.96 9.55 -9.45
C LYS A 166 16.89 10.44 -8.79
N THR A 167 15.64 10.02 -8.83
CA THR A 167 14.52 10.77 -8.25
C THR A 167 14.63 10.81 -6.73
N PHE A 168 15.02 9.70 -6.10
CA PHE A 168 15.27 9.65 -4.67
C PHE A 168 16.35 10.65 -4.22
N GLU A 169 17.46 10.78 -4.94
CA GLU A 169 18.49 11.77 -4.62
C GLU A 169 17.99 13.22 -4.73
N GLN A 170 16.99 13.50 -5.56
CA GLN A 170 16.34 14.82 -5.63
C GLN A 170 15.41 15.09 -4.44
N ILE A 171 14.77 14.06 -3.90
CA ILE A 171 13.86 14.15 -2.74
C ILE A 171 14.63 14.22 -1.42
N LYS A 172 15.81 13.60 -1.38
CA LYS A 172 16.64 13.44 -0.19
C LYS A 172 16.90 14.73 0.61
N PRO A 173 17.19 15.91 0.01
CA PRO A 173 17.36 17.14 0.79
C PRO A 173 16.10 17.54 1.58
N LEU A 174 14.92 17.40 0.98
CA LEU A 174 13.65 17.69 1.65
C LEU A 174 13.40 16.70 2.79
N HIS A 175 13.58 15.40 2.53
CA HIS A 175 13.43 14.38 3.57
C HIS A 175 14.42 14.58 4.72
N GLN A 176 15.66 15.00 4.46
CA GLN A 176 16.64 15.28 5.52
C GLN A 176 16.19 16.42 6.45
N GLN A 177 15.58 17.48 5.91
CA GLN A 177 15.01 18.56 6.72
C GLN A 177 13.82 18.07 7.54
N LEU A 178 12.90 17.31 6.91
CA LEU A 178 11.76 16.70 7.62
C LEU A 178 12.22 15.77 8.74
N HIS A 179 13.18 14.88 8.46
CA HIS A 179 13.77 13.97 9.45
C HIS A 179 14.41 14.75 10.62
N ALA A 180 15.19 15.79 10.33
CA ALA A 180 15.83 16.60 11.37
C ALA A 180 14.80 17.31 12.25
N TYR A 181 13.73 17.86 11.65
CA TYR A 181 12.62 18.48 12.38
C TYR A 181 11.89 17.48 13.27
N VAL A 182 11.46 16.34 12.71
CA VAL A 182 10.77 15.28 13.46
C VAL A 182 11.65 14.74 14.59
N ARG A 183 12.95 14.53 14.35
CA ARG A 183 13.89 14.11 15.39
C ARG A 183 13.96 15.11 16.54
N HIS A 184 14.05 16.40 16.23
CA HIS A 184 14.07 17.43 17.26
C HIS A 184 12.79 17.44 18.10
N GLN A 185 11.62 17.33 17.46
CA GLN A 185 10.33 17.26 18.16
C GLN A 185 10.21 16.03 19.04
N LEU A 186 10.56 14.84 18.52
CA LEU A 186 10.54 13.61 19.29
C LEU A 186 11.52 13.65 20.47
N GLU A 187 12.70 14.27 20.31
CA GLU A 187 13.65 14.49 21.41
C GLU A 187 13.03 15.32 22.55
N GLN A 188 12.18 16.31 22.24
CA GLN A 188 11.46 17.07 23.28
C GLN A 188 10.46 16.20 24.05
N VAL A 189 9.87 15.19 23.40
CA VAL A 189 8.87 14.29 24.00
C VAL A 189 9.52 13.18 24.82
N TYR A 190 10.53 12.51 24.25
CA TYR A 190 11.14 11.31 24.84
C TYR A 190 12.45 11.60 25.60
N GLY A 191 13.02 12.79 25.42
CA GLY A 191 14.26 13.21 26.06
C GLY A 191 15.54 12.75 25.34
N PRO A 192 16.67 13.43 25.62
CA PRO A 192 17.94 13.23 24.95
C PRO A 192 18.64 11.90 25.29
N GLU A 193 18.21 11.20 26.34
CA GLU A 193 18.71 9.86 26.69
C GLU A 193 18.20 8.79 25.72
N LEU A 194 17.01 8.98 25.14
CA LEU A 194 16.37 8.04 24.23
C LEU A 194 16.53 8.44 22.76
N ILE A 195 16.68 9.74 22.48
CA ILE A 195 16.82 10.27 21.13
C ILE A 195 18.05 11.17 21.06
N SER A 196 19.05 10.74 20.30
CA SER A 196 20.23 11.56 20.02
C SER A 196 19.91 12.68 19.03
N SER A 197 20.36 13.89 19.32
CA SER A 197 20.20 15.07 18.44
C SER A 197 20.90 14.95 17.08
N THR A 198 21.84 14.01 16.92
CA THR A 198 22.59 13.77 15.68
C THR A 198 22.40 12.37 15.08
N GLY A 199 21.81 11.44 15.84
CA GLY A 199 21.61 10.05 15.44
C GLY A 199 20.37 9.80 14.56
N CYS A 200 20.11 8.54 14.25
CA CYS A 200 18.89 8.10 13.57
C CYS A 200 17.68 8.10 14.52
N LEU A 201 16.48 8.03 13.96
CA LEU A 201 15.25 7.83 14.71
C LEU A 201 15.06 6.36 15.14
N PRO A 202 14.67 6.06 16.40
CA PRO A 202 14.29 4.72 16.80
C PRO A 202 13.05 4.23 16.04
N ALA A 203 13.16 3.07 15.36
CA ALA A 203 12.14 2.58 14.43
C ALA A 203 10.74 2.33 15.05
N HIS A 204 10.65 2.13 16.36
CA HIS A 204 9.39 1.90 17.07
C HIS A 204 8.63 3.19 17.40
N LEU A 205 9.21 4.36 17.14
CA LEU A 205 8.63 5.67 17.47
C LEU A 205 8.06 6.41 16.23
N LEU A 206 7.84 5.71 15.13
CA LEU A 206 7.54 6.32 13.83
C LEU A 206 6.06 6.34 13.45
N GLY A 207 5.15 6.15 14.42
CA GLY A 207 3.71 6.29 14.21
C GLY A 207 2.98 5.04 13.69
N ASP A 208 3.68 4.02 13.23
CA ASP A 208 3.10 2.70 12.92
C ASP A 208 4.09 1.56 13.28
N MET A 209 3.74 0.31 12.97
CA MET A 209 4.55 -0.88 13.30
C MET A 209 5.93 -0.92 12.61
N TRP A 210 6.11 -0.21 11.50
CA TRP A 210 7.29 -0.26 10.63
C TRP A 210 7.95 1.10 10.39
N GLY A 211 7.25 2.20 10.65
CA GLY A 211 7.59 3.54 10.18
C GLY A 211 7.30 3.74 8.70
N ARG A 212 6.27 3.08 8.15
CA ARG A 212 5.88 3.24 6.74
C ARG A 212 5.33 4.64 6.48
N PHE A 213 4.49 5.13 7.37
CA PHE A 213 3.94 6.48 7.33
C PHE A 213 4.14 7.17 8.68
N TRP A 214 4.54 8.44 8.67
CA TRP A 214 4.72 9.22 9.90
C TRP A 214 3.48 10.03 10.28
N THR A 215 2.34 9.78 9.63
CA THR A 215 1.08 10.53 9.80
C THR A 215 0.68 10.66 11.28
N ASN A 216 0.81 9.57 12.04
CA ASN A 216 0.43 9.54 13.46
C ASN A 216 1.40 10.32 14.37
N LEU A 217 2.53 10.81 13.85
CA LEU A 217 3.42 11.73 14.57
C LEU A 217 2.93 13.18 14.54
N TYR A 218 1.89 13.49 13.75
CA TYR A 218 1.43 14.87 13.59
C TYR A 218 1.10 15.54 14.93
N ALA A 219 0.45 14.82 15.85
CA ALA A 219 0.12 15.36 17.19
C ALA A 219 1.37 15.74 18.01
N LEU A 220 2.50 15.07 17.79
CA LEU A 220 3.77 15.31 18.48
C LEU A 220 4.67 16.31 17.75
N THR A 221 4.37 16.62 16.50
CA THR A 221 5.25 17.37 15.60
C THR A 221 4.56 18.60 14.99
N VAL A 222 3.36 18.95 15.45
CA VAL A 222 2.62 20.11 14.92
C VAL A 222 3.41 21.42 15.17
N PRO A 223 3.70 22.22 14.12
CA PRO A 223 4.47 23.46 14.26
C PRO A 223 3.73 24.53 15.07
N TYR A 224 2.42 24.69 14.81
CA TYR A 224 1.58 25.71 15.44
C TYR A 224 0.39 25.06 16.16
N PRO A 225 0.58 24.51 17.39
CA PRO A 225 -0.45 23.77 18.12
C PRO A 225 -1.64 24.63 18.58
N SER A 226 -1.47 25.95 18.64
CA SER A 226 -2.55 26.89 18.97
C SER A 226 -3.54 27.08 17.82
N LYS A 227 -3.16 26.71 16.59
CA LYS A 227 -4.03 26.79 15.43
C LYS A 227 -4.94 25.55 15.36
N PRO A 228 -6.19 25.72 14.91
CA PRO A 228 -7.09 24.59 14.70
C PRO A 228 -6.47 23.62 13.67
N THR A 229 -6.55 22.33 13.95
CA THR A 229 -6.18 21.30 12.99
C THR A 229 -7.31 21.11 11.97
N ILE A 230 -6.94 20.86 10.71
CA ILE A 230 -7.89 20.41 9.69
C ILE A 230 -8.09 18.91 9.91
N ASP A 231 -8.82 18.57 10.97
CA ASP A 231 -9.35 17.23 11.24
C ASP A 231 -10.85 17.32 11.44
N VAL A 232 -11.60 16.81 10.47
CA VAL A 232 -13.06 16.89 10.44
C VAL A 232 -13.74 15.71 11.13
N THR A 233 -12.98 14.78 11.74
CA THR A 233 -13.51 13.61 12.45
C THR A 233 -14.60 13.99 13.45
N SER A 234 -14.31 14.97 14.32
CA SER A 234 -15.28 15.44 15.33
C SER A 234 -16.53 16.04 14.69
N ALA A 235 -16.39 16.79 13.60
CA ALA A 235 -17.51 17.39 12.89
C ALA A 235 -18.40 16.33 12.23
N MET A 236 -17.81 15.31 11.61
CA MET A 236 -18.52 14.16 11.03
C MET A 236 -19.31 13.41 12.10
N VAL A 237 -18.71 13.13 13.27
CA VAL A 237 -19.38 12.48 14.40
C VAL A 237 -20.53 13.33 14.92
N GLN A 238 -20.33 14.64 15.12
CA GLN A 238 -21.38 15.56 15.60
C GLN A 238 -22.56 15.65 14.62
N LYS A 239 -22.28 15.60 13.32
CA LYS A 239 -23.29 15.60 12.24
C LYS A 239 -23.85 14.20 11.95
N GLN A 240 -23.50 13.20 12.77
CA GLN A 240 -24.00 11.82 12.65
C GLN A 240 -23.74 11.20 11.27
N TRP A 241 -22.56 11.47 10.69
CA TRP A 241 -22.15 10.78 9.48
C TRP A 241 -21.96 9.29 9.76
N ASP A 242 -22.35 8.47 8.80
CA ASP A 242 -22.09 7.04 8.76
C ASP A 242 -21.24 6.69 7.53
N ALA A 243 -20.87 5.41 7.38
CA ALA A 243 -20.08 4.94 6.24
C ALA A 243 -20.79 5.24 4.91
N VAL A 244 -22.11 5.07 4.82
CA VAL A 244 -22.86 5.34 3.58
C VAL A 244 -22.75 6.81 3.20
N ARG A 245 -22.87 7.73 4.16
CA ARG A 245 -22.71 9.16 3.93
C ARG A 245 -21.30 9.52 3.45
N ILE A 246 -20.26 8.87 4.01
CA ILE A 246 -18.88 9.04 3.56
C ILE A 246 -18.73 8.66 2.09
N PHE A 247 -19.16 7.45 1.70
CA PHE A 247 -19.05 7.00 0.31
C PHE A 247 -19.96 7.81 -0.63
N LYS A 248 -21.11 8.29 -0.17
CA LYS A 248 -21.97 9.18 -0.98
C LYS A 248 -21.35 10.56 -1.19
N ALA A 249 -20.57 11.06 -0.24
CA ALA A 249 -19.78 12.28 -0.43
C ALA A 249 -18.68 12.06 -1.47
N ALA A 250 -18.00 10.90 -1.44
CA ALA A 250 -17.03 10.52 -2.47
C ALA A 250 -17.68 10.42 -3.87
N GLU A 251 -18.82 9.73 -4.01
CA GLU A 251 -19.56 9.64 -5.27
C GLU A 251 -19.97 11.03 -5.78
N ALA A 252 -20.42 11.92 -4.89
CA ALA A 252 -20.75 13.30 -5.23
C ALA A 252 -19.53 14.10 -5.71
N PHE A 253 -18.34 13.83 -5.16
CA PHE A 253 -17.09 14.43 -5.63
C PHE A 253 -16.78 14.02 -7.07
N PHE A 254 -16.78 12.72 -7.38
CA PHE A 254 -16.48 12.22 -8.73
C PHE A 254 -17.51 12.67 -9.77
N THR A 255 -18.79 12.61 -9.43
CA THR A 255 -19.85 13.11 -10.33
C THR A 255 -19.77 14.63 -10.55
N SER A 256 -19.26 15.40 -9.59
CA SER A 256 -19.08 16.86 -9.75
C SER A 256 -18.04 17.25 -10.80
N ILE A 257 -17.07 16.36 -11.07
CA ILE A 257 -16.05 16.54 -12.10
C ILE A 257 -16.41 15.81 -13.41
N GLY A 258 -17.63 15.28 -13.51
CA GLY A 258 -18.17 14.68 -14.72
C GLY A 258 -17.86 13.18 -14.91
N LEU A 259 -17.44 12.48 -13.86
CA LEU A 259 -17.35 11.02 -13.87
C LEU A 259 -18.71 10.37 -13.56
N ASP A 260 -18.76 9.03 -13.65
CA ASP A 260 -19.98 8.27 -13.52
C ASP A 260 -20.41 8.13 -12.06
N ALA A 261 -21.71 7.92 -11.82
CA ALA A 261 -22.17 7.51 -10.49
C ALA A 261 -21.85 6.02 -10.26
N MET A 262 -21.70 5.61 -9.01
CA MET A 262 -21.46 4.20 -8.68
C MET A 262 -22.68 3.35 -9.08
N THR A 263 -22.42 2.12 -9.53
CA THR A 263 -23.47 1.21 -9.98
C THR A 263 -24.41 0.79 -8.83
N GLU A 264 -25.63 0.37 -9.16
CA GLU A 264 -26.54 -0.22 -8.15
C GLU A 264 -25.92 -1.45 -7.48
N GLY A 265 -25.19 -2.27 -8.25
CA GLY A 265 -24.45 -3.42 -7.75
C GLY A 265 -23.40 -3.04 -6.72
N PHE A 266 -22.67 -1.94 -6.92
CA PHE A 266 -21.69 -1.43 -5.97
C PHE A 266 -22.33 -1.18 -4.59
N TRP A 267 -23.44 -0.45 -4.54
CA TRP A 267 -24.10 -0.11 -3.29
C TRP A 267 -24.71 -1.33 -2.58
N ASN A 268 -25.25 -2.29 -3.35
CA ASN A 268 -25.90 -3.47 -2.80
C ASN A 268 -24.90 -4.55 -2.33
N ASN A 269 -23.71 -4.61 -2.94
CA ASN A 269 -22.79 -5.73 -2.77
C ASN A 269 -21.48 -5.40 -2.04
N SER A 270 -21.15 -4.11 -1.87
CA SER A 270 -19.95 -3.68 -1.15
C SER A 270 -20.06 -3.93 0.35
N MET A 271 -18.93 -4.17 1.00
CA MET A 271 -18.81 -4.26 2.44
C MET A 271 -18.19 -2.95 2.94
N LEU A 272 -19.04 -1.96 3.24
CA LEU A 272 -18.60 -0.62 3.68
C LEU A 272 -18.46 -0.48 5.20
N THR A 273 -18.87 -1.50 5.97
CA THR A 273 -18.73 -1.56 7.42
C THR A 273 -18.38 -2.97 7.86
N GLU A 274 -17.72 -3.10 9.02
CA GLU A 274 -17.49 -4.43 9.62
C GLU A 274 -18.83 -5.12 9.93
N PRO A 275 -19.03 -6.39 9.55
CA PRO A 275 -20.24 -7.13 9.88
C PRO A 275 -20.42 -7.33 11.40
N ALA A 276 -21.59 -6.95 11.93
CA ALA A 276 -21.93 -7.16 13.33
C ALA A 276 -22.35 -8.61 13.66
N ASP A 277 -22.34 -9.52 12.69
CA ASP A 277 -22.80 -10.91 12.82
C ASP A 277 -21.70 -11.89 13.28
N GLY A 278 -20.55 -11.38 13.70
CA GLY A 278 -19.42 -12.17 14.22
C GLY A 278 -18.56 -12.83 13.14
N ARG A 279 -18.81 -12.55 11.85
CA ARG A 279 -17.91 -12.97 10.77
C ARG A 279 -16.55 -12.30 10.92
N LYS A 280 -15.49 -13.10 10.84
CA LYS A 280 -14.13 -12.59 10.71
C LYS A 280 -13.87 -12.17 9.28
N VAL A 281 -13.49 -10.91 9.08
CA VAL A 281 -13.19 -10.33 7.77
C VAL A 281 -11.82 -9.68 7.78
N VAL A 282 -11.19 -9.61 6.62
CA VAL A 282 -9.97 -8.81 6.44
C VAL A 282 -10.41 -7.36 6.24
N CYS A 283 -10.07 -6.48 7.18
CA CYS A 283 -10.55 -5.09 7.18
C CYS A 283 -9.73 -4.12 6.32
N HIS A 284 -8.57 -4.56 5.79
CA HIS A 284 -7.76 -3.75 4.88
C HIS A 284 -8.62 -3.24 3.70
N PRO A 285 -8.65 -1.91 3.45
CA PRO A 285 -9.36 -1.32 2.32
C PRO A 285 -8.91 -1.94 1.01
N THR A 286 -9.87 -2.26 0.13
CA THR A 286 -9.63 -2.84 -1.19
C THR A 286 -10.79 -2.52 -2.13
N ALA A 287 -10.48 -2.04 -3.32
CA ALA A 287 -11.35 -1.96 -4.48
C ALA A 287 -11.28 -3.24 -5.32
N TRP A 288 -12.43 -3.66 -5.89
CA TRP A 288 -12.56 -4.91 -6.61
C TRP A 288 -13.35 -4.72 -7.91
N ASP A 289 -12.69 -4.97 -9.05
CA ASP A 289 -13.34 -5.34 -10.31
C ASP A 289 -13.49 -6.86 -10.37
N LEU A 290 -14.72 -7.37 -10.21
CA LEU A 290 -15.02 -8.80 -10.34
C LEU A 290 -15.32 -9.20 -11.80
N GLY A 291 -15.26 -8.25 -12.74
CA GLY A 291 -15.64 -8.38 -14.13
C GLY A 291 -17.16 -8.31 -14.33
N LYS A 292 -17.58 -8.28 -15.60
CA LYS A 292 -19.00 -8.18 -16.00
C LYS A 292 -19.73 -7.00 -15.33
N ASN A 293 -19.03 -5.89 -15.14
CA ASN A 293 -19.51 -4.66 -14.52
C ASN A 293 -19.95 -4.84 -13.05
N ASP A 294 -19.34 -5.77 -12.31
CA ASP A 294 -19.52 -5.95 -10.86
C ASP A 294 -18.32 -5.34 -10.11
N TYR A 295 -18.52 -4.12 -9.61
CA TYR A 295 -17.50 -3.33 -8.90
C TYR A 295 -17.86 -3.20 -7.43
N ARG A 296 -16.90 -3.41 -6.53
CA ARG A 296 -17.17 -3.40 -5.07
C ARG A 296 -16.00 -2.83 -4.28
N ILE A 297 -16.31 -2.27 -3.12
CA ILE A 297 -15.32 -1.93 -2.09
C ILE A 297 -15.53 -2.82 -0.85
N LYS A 298 -14.41 -3.24 -0.25
CA LYS A 298 -14.39 -3.97 1.03
C LYS A 298 -13.51 -3.20 2.02
N MET A 299 -14.15 -2.44 2.91
CA MET A 299 -13.51 -1.57 3.90
C MET A 299 -14.32 -1.55 5.21
N CYS A 300 -13.64 -1.71 6.36
CA CYS A 300 -14.27 -1.59 7.68
C CYS A 300 -14.31 -0.12 8.13
N THR A 301 -15.12 0.67 7.45
CA THR A 301 -15.12 2.15 7.58
C THR A 301 -15.52 2.61 8.98
N LYS A 302 -14.71 3.49 9.55
CA LYS A 302 -14.94 4.25 10.77
C LYS A 302 -15.27 5.71 10.41
N VAL A 303 -15.93 6.40 11.33
CA VAL A 303 -16.26 7.83 11.15
C VAL A 303 -15.04 8.67 11.53
N THR A 304 -14.05 8.72 10.65
CA THR A 304 -12.80 9.49 10.79
C THR A 304 -12.47 10.22 9.50
N MET A 305 -11.65 11.27 9.58
CA MET A 305 -11.14 11.96 8.39
C MET A 305 -10.27 11.03 7.54
N ASP A 306 -9.46 10.17 8.17
CA ASP A 306 -8.61 9.23 7.45
C ASP A 306 -9.45 8.27 6.59
N ASP A 307 -10.49 7.66 7.16
CA ASP A 307 -11.38 6.75 6.41
C ASP A 307 -12.23 7.52 5.37
N PHE A 308 -12.53 8.79 5.60
CA PHE A 308 -13.15 9.66 4.59
C PHE A 308 -12.24 9.87 3.36
N LEU A 309 -10.95 10.09 3.59
CA LEU A 309 -9.96 10.21 2.51
C LEU A 309 -9.71 8.87 1.82
N THR A 310 -9.61 7.78 2.58
CA THR A 310 -9.50 6.43 2.03
C THR A 310 -10.71 6.06 1.17
N ALA A 311 -11.92 6.48 1.54
CA ALA A 311 -13.09 6.25 0.69
C ALA A 311 -12.99 6.95 -0.67
N HIS A 312 -12.39 8.15 -0.74
CA HIS A 312 -12.11 8.83 -2.02
C HIS A 312 -11.01 8.10 -2.81
N HIS A 313 -9.96 7.64 -2.13
CA HIS A 313 -8.89 6.85 -2.75
C HIS A 313 -9.44 5.56 -3.38
N GLU A 314 -10.16 4.74 -2.60
CA GLU A 314 -10.68 3.45 -3.05
C GLU A 314 -11.77 3.61 -4.14
N MET A 315 -12.59 4.66 -4.06
CA MET A 315 -13.55 4.95 -5.13
C MET A 315 -12.86 5.46 -6.40
N GLY A 316 -11.69 6.11 -6.29
CA GLY A 316 -10.85 6.45 -7.43
C GLY A 316 -10.37 5.22 -8.21
N HIS A 317 -10.06 4.11 -7.52
CA HIS A 317 -9.79 2.83 -8.17
C HIS A 317 -11.01 2.32 -8.94
N ILE A 318 -12.20 2.35 -8.34
CA ILE A 318 -13.45 1.90 -8.99
C ILE A 318 -13.78 2.74 -10.23
N GLU A 319 -13.60 4.05 -10.18
CA GLU A 319 -13.77 4.92 -11.34
C GLU A 319 -12.81 4.54 -12.48
N TYR A 320 -11.55 4.21 -12.14
CA TYR A 320 -10.59 3.76 -13.13
C TYR A 320 -11.02 2.41 -13.74
N ASP A 321 -11.46 1.46 -12.91
CA ASP A 321 -11.97 0.15 -13.32
C ASP A 321 -13.19 0.25 -14.25
N MET A 322 -14.10 1.17 -13.94
CA MET A 322 -15.27 1.47 -14.76
C MET A 322 -14.85 2.07 -16.12
N ALA A 323 -13.89 2.99 -16.12
CA ALA A 323 -13.45 3.69 -17.32
C ALA A 323 -12.81 2.76 -18.38
N TYR A 324 -11.96 1.82 -17.97
CA TYR A 324 -11.33 0.88 -18.90
C TYR A 324 -12.16 -0.39 -19.15
N SER A 325 -13.35 -0.52 -18.56
CA SER A 325 -14.22 -1.70 -18.69
C SER A 325 -14.56 -2.10 -20.13
N VAL A 326 -14.49 -1.15 -21.06
CA VAL A 326 -14.71 -1.35 -22.51
C VAL A 326 -13.54 -2.03 -23.21
N GLN A 327 -12.36 -2.08 -22.59
CA GLN A 327 -11.16 -2.69 -23.16
C GLN A 327 -11.28 -4.22 -23.23
N PRO A 328 -10.49 -4.90 -24.08
CA PRO A 328 -10.32 -6.35 -24.02
C PRO A 328 -9.84 -6.80 -22.64
N TYR A 329 -10.23 -7.99 -22.19
CA TYR A 329 -9.96 -8.49 -20.84
C TYR A 329 -8.49 -8.34 -20.39
N LEU A 330 -7.54 -8.65 -21.26
CA LEU A 330 -6.10 -8.59 -20.96
C LEU A 330 -5.53 -7.16 -20.88
N LEU A 331 -6.31 -6.15 -21.25
CA LEU A 331 -5.95 -4.73 -21.22
C LEU A 331 -6.79 -3.93 -20.21
N ARG A 332 -7.48 -4.62 -19.29
CA ARG A 332 -8.27 -4.01 -18.21
C ARG A 332 -7.41 -3.94 -16.95
N ASP A 333 -6.50 -2.98 -16.94
CA ASP A 333 -5.63 -2.66 -15.81
C ASP A 333 -5.12 -1.22 -16.01
N GLY A 334 -4.46 -0.67 -15.00
CA GLY A 334 -3.72 0.58 -15.11
C GLY A 334 -2.59 0.49 -16.14
N ALA A 335 -2.13 1.63 -16.64
CA ALA A 335 -1.03 1.67 -17.62
C ALA A 335 0.26 1.02 -17.09
N ASN A 336 0.49 1.12 -15.78
CA ASN A 336 1.42 0.36 -14.98
C ASN A 336 0.90 0.37 -13.52
N GLU A 337 1.54 -0.37 -12.62
CA GLU A 337 1.14 -0.51 -11.22
C GLU A 337 1.08 0.83 -10.47
N GLY A 338 1.87 1.83 -10.89
CA GLY A 338 1.89 3.16 -10.27
C GLY A 338 0.70 4.04 -10.65
N PHE A 339 0.05 3.81 -11.80
CA PHE A 339 -1.08 4.63 -12.23
C PHE A 339 -2.32 4.39 -11.37
N HIS A 340 -2.60 3.14 -11.00
CA HIS A 340 -3.77 2.80 -10.18
C HIS A 340 -3.74 3.55 -8.85
N GLU A 341 -2.64 3.39 -8.10
CA GLU A 341 -2.45 4.04 -6.80
C GLU A 341 -2.41 5.57 -6.92
N ALA A 342 -1.78 6.12 -7.96
CA ALA A 342 -1.71 7.56 -8.17
C ALA A 342 -3.09 8.20 -8.40
N VAL A 343 -3.98 7.52 -9.14
CA VAL A 343 -5.35 8.00 -9.37
C VAL A 343 -6.09 8.12 -8.05
N GLY A 344 -6.06 7.11 -7.18
CA GLY A 344 -6.68 7.16 -5.85
C GLY A 344 -6.12 8.31 -5.00
N GLU A 345 -4.80 8.46 -4.95
CA GLU A 345 -4.15 9.51 -4.15
C GLU A 345 -4.48 10.94 -4.59
N ILE A 346 -4.61 11.20 -5.89
CA ILE A 346 -4.98 12.54 -6.40
C ILE A 346 -6.37 12.97 -5.88
N MET A 347 -7.29 12.01 -5.73
CA MET A 347 -8.65 12.27 -5.25
C MET A 347 -8.66 12.55 -3.76
N SER A 348 -7.90 11.75 -2.99
CA SER A 348 -7.66 11.97 -1.56
C SER A 348 -7.06 13.36 -1.29
N LEU A 349 -6.03 13.77 -2.05
CA LEU A 349 -5.41 15.09 -1.94
C LEU A 349 -6.41 16.24 -2.14
N SER A 350 -7.28 16.12 -3.14
CA SER A 350 -8.30 17.14 -3.43
C SER A 350 -9.39 17.18 -2.35
N ALA A 351 -9.81 16.01 -1.86
CA ALA A 351 -10.81 15.86 -0.80
C ALA A 351 -10.32 16.38 0.57
N ALA A 352 -9.00 16.38 0.81
CA ALA A 352 -8.40 16.90 2.03
C ALA A 352 -8.35 18.44 2.12
N THR A 353 -8.65 19.15 1.03
CA THR A 353 -8.51 20.61 1.00
C THR A 353 -9.57 21.30 1.87
N PRO A 354 -9.22 22.38 2.60
CA PRO A 354 -10.19 23.14 3.41
C PRO A 354 -11.38 23.65 2.59
N GLN A 355 -11.15 24.05 1.33
CA GLN A 355 -12.20 24.48 0.43
C GLN A 355 -13.25 23.38 0.19
N HIS A 356 -12.81 22.14 -0.06
CA HIS A 356 -13.72 21.01 -0.23
C HIS A 356 -14.46 20.69 1.08
N LEU A 357 -13.74 20.64 2.21
CA LEU A 357 -14.33 20.36 3.52
C LEU A 357 -15.38 21.40 3.95
N LYS A 358 -15.18 22.68 3.61
CA LYS A 358 -16.18 23.75 3.77
C LYS A 358 -17.42 23.50 2.92
N SER A 359 -17.24 23.05 1.68
CA SER A 359 -18.37 22.75 0.76
C SER A 359 -19.27 21.61 1.27
N LEU A 360 -18.70 20.70 2.06
CA LEU A 360 -19.41 19.61 2.74
C LEU A 360 -19.98 20.00 4.11
N ASP A 361 -19.83 21.26 4.52
CA ASP A 361 -20.21 21.74 5.86
C ASP A 361 -19.52 20.92 6.97
N LEU A 362 -18.30 20.43 6.72
CA LEU A 362 -17.45 19.74 7.70
C LEU A 362 -16.42 20.66 8.35
N LEU A 363 -16.18 21.82 7.74
CA LEU A 363 -15.30 22.87 8.25
C LEU A 363 -16.07 24.19 8.30
N GLU A 364 -15.91 24.93 9.40
CA GLU A 364 -16.62 26.19 9.63
C GLU A 364 -16.37 27.21 8.49
N PRO A 365 -17.41 27.90 7.98
CA PRO A 365 -17.25 28.90 6.92
C PRO A 365 -16.32 30.06 7.32
N THR A 366 -16.20 30.31 8.63
CA THR A 366 -15.33 31.35 9.20
C THR A 366 -13.87 30.92 9.33
N PHE A 367 -13.55 29.64 9.10
CA PHE A 367 -12.16 29.17 9.08
C PHE A 367 -11.38 29.91 7.99
N GLN A 368 -10.36 30.65 8.39
CA GLN A 368 -9.45 31.34 7.48
C GLN A 368 -8.14 30.57 7.42
N GLU A 369 -7.68 30.34 6.20
CA GLU A 369 -6.36 29.81 5.94
C GLU A 369 -5.35 30.95 6.09
N ASP A 370 -4.41 30.76 7.00
CA ASP A 370 -3.22 31.59 7.16
C ASP A 370 -1.94 30.74 7.02
N GLU A 371 -0.79 31.42 6.96
CA GLU A 371 0.52 30.78 6.79
C GLU A 371 0.79 29.68 7.84
N GLU A 372 0.36 29.86 9.09
CA GLU A 372 0.56 28.87 10.15
C GLU A 372 -0.30 27.62 9.92
N THR A 373 -1.56 27.80 9.51
CA THR A 373 -2.44 26.67 9.14
C THR A 373 -1.98 25.94 7.88
N GLU A 374 -1.42 26.67 6.91
CA GLU A 374 -0.84 26.09 5.70
C GLU A 374 0.40 25.25 6.02
N ILE A 375 1.30 25.74 6.87
CA ILE A 375 2.47 24.98 7.33
C ILE A 375 2.05 23.73 8.12
N ASN A 376 1.03 23.84 8.98
CA ASN A 376 0.46 22.69 9.67
C ASN A 376 -0.07 21.63 8.66
N PHE A 377 -0.82 22.06 7.64
CA PHE A 377 -1.31 21.17 6.58
C PHE A 377 -0.16 20.52 5.79
N LEU A 378 0.80 21.32 5.31
CA LEU A 378 1.95 20.84 4.53
C LEU A 378 2.80 19.86 5.33
N LEU A 379 3.01 20.08 6.63
CA LEU A 379 3.70 19.10 7.46
C LEU A 379 2.89 17.79 7.55
N LYS A 380 1.58 17.85 7.82
CA LYS A 380 0.73 16.66 7.89
C LYS A 380 0.84 15.84 6.61
N GLN A 381 0.78 16.51 5.44
CA GLN A 381 0.97 15.88 4.14
C GLN A 381 2.39 15.30 3.98
N ALA A 382 3.42 16.04 4.37
CA ALA A 382 4.81 15.60 4.26
C ALA A 382 5.12 14.36 5.11
N LEU A 383 4.52 14.23 6.29
CA LEU A 383 4.66 13.04 7.15
C LEU A 383 4.13 11.77 6.49
N THR A 384 3.08 11.88 5.66
CA THR A 384 2.52 10.77 4.89
C THR A 384 3.29 10.56 3.58
N ILE A 385 3.43 11.60 2.77
CA ILE A 385 3.93 11.52 1.39
C ILE A 385 5.47 11.46 1.34
N VAL A 386 6.16 12.37 2.01
CA VAL A 386 7.63 12.44 1.97
C VAL A 386 8.25 11.43 2.94
N GLY A 387 7.63 11.20 4.10
CA GLY A 387 8.09 10.24 5.09
C GLY A 387 8.16 8.80 4.57
N THR A 388 7.23 8.40 3.69
CA THR A 388 7.18 7.03 3.16
C THR A 388 8.16 6.77 2.01
N MET A 389 8.62 7.80 1.31
CA MET A 389 9.44 7.64 0.09
C MET A 389 10.77 6.91 0.36
N PRO A 390 11.59 7.27 1.37
CA PRO A 390 12.81 6.51 1.67
C PRO A 390 12.54 5.10 2.16
N PHE A 391 11.48 4.90 2.96
CA PHE A 391 11.08 3.58 3.44
C PHE A 391 10.76 2.66 2.26
N THR A 392 9.91 3.12 1.34
CA THR A 392 9.46 2.35 0.17
C THR A 392 10.62 2.06 -0.79
N TYR A 393 11.46 3.07 -1.06
CA TYR A 393 12.67 2.88 -1.87
C TYR A 393 13.63 1.86 -1.26
N MET A 394 13.94 1.97 0.03
CA MET A 394 14.86 1.07 0.72
C MET A 394 14.33 -0.37 0.74
N LEU A 395 13.04 -0.56 1.05
CA LEU A 395 12.37 -1.86 1.04
C LEU A 395 12.51 -2.57 -0.32
N GLU A 396 12.14 -1.89 -1.41
CA GLU A 396 12.23 -2.49 -2.75
C GLU A 396 13.68 -2.72 -3.18
N LYS A 397 14.59 -1.79 -2.87
CA LYS A 397 16.01 -1.98 -3.16
C LYS A 397 16.57 -3.20 -2.43
N TRP A 398 16.21 -3.41 -1.16
CA TRP A 398 16.60 -4.60 -0.42
C TRP A 398 16.05 -5.87 -1.07
N ARG A 399 14.78 -5.89 -1.48
CA ARG A 399 14.16 -7.03 -2.16
C ARG A 399 14.83 -7.34 -3.50
N TRP A 400 15.10 -6.33 -4.32
CA TRP A 400 15.82 -6.50 -5.60
C TRP A 400 17.21 -7.11 -5.38
N MET A 401 17.96 -6.64 -4.37
CA MET A 401 19.28 -7.19 -4.04
C MET A 401 19.20 -8.62 -3.47
N VAL A 402 18.14 -8.97 -2.74
CA VAL A 402 17.88 -10.34 -2.28
C VAL A 402 17.54 -11.26 -3.45
N PHE A 403 16.63 -10.86 -4.34
CA PHE A 403 16.25 -11.67 -5.50
C PHE A 403 17.43 -11.89 -6.45
N SER A 404 18.23 -10.86 -6.70
CA SER A 404 19.42 -10.98 -7.55
C SER A 404 20.56 -11.76 -6.89
N GLY A 405 20.46 -12.10 -5.60
CA GLY A 405 21.50 -12.80 -4.85
C GLY A 405 22.70 -11.93 -4.43
N GLN A 406 22.59 -10.61 -4.51
CA GLN A 406 23.64 -9.68 -4.04
C GLN A 406 23.76 -9.69 -2.51
N ILE A 407 22.68 -10.02 -1.80
CA ILE A 407 22.68 -10.20 -0.35
C ILE A 407 22.48 -11.69 -0.04
N THR A 408 23.47 -12.29 0.62
CA THR A 408 23.37 -13.68 1.06
C THR A 408 22.35 -13.85 2.18
N LYS A 409 21.75 -15.04 2.31
CA LYS A 409 20.74 -15.33 3.36
C LYS A 409 21.23 -14.97 4.76
N GLN A 410 22.51 -15.24 5.05
CA GLN A 410 23.14 -14.94 6.34
C GLN A 410 23.23 -13.43 6.61
N GLU A 411 23.27 -12.61 5.56
CA GLU A 411 23.43 -11.16 5.65
C GLU A 411 22.11 -10.39 5.54
N TRP A 412 20.98 -11.05 5.27
CA TRP A 412 19.66 -10.43 5.10
C TRP A 412 19.34 -9.37 6.16
N THR A 413 19.37 -9.75 7.43
CA THR A 413 19.05 -8.86 8.55
C THR A 413 20.14 -7.80 8.76
N LYS A 414 21.41 -8.13 8.52
CA LYS A 414 22.52 -7.18 8.64
C LYS A 414 22.38 -6.06 7.61
N ARG A 415 22.21 -6.40 6.33
CA ARG A 415 22.05 -5.43 5.25
C ARG A 415 20.76 -4.63 5.38
N TRP A 416 19.68 -5.25 5.83
CA TRP A 416 18.42 -4.55 6.11
C TRP A 416 18.60 -3.38 7.09
N TRP A 417 19.39 -3.54 8.15
CA TRP A 417 19.62 -2.48 9.14
C TRP A 417 20.76 -1.52 8.79
N GLU A 418 21.63 -1.88 7.84
CA GLU A 418 22.66 -0.97 7.30
C GLU A 418 22.09 0.02 6.27
N MET A 419 21.06 -0.40 5.53
CA MET A 419 20.32 0.40 4.56
C MET A 419 19.31 1.29 5.26
#